data_AF-A0A2E0QVF1-F1
#
_entry.id   AF-A0A2E0QVF1-F1
#
_cell.length_a   1.000
_cell.length_b   1.000
_cell.length_c   1.000
_cell.angle_alpha   90.00
_cell.angle_beta   90.00
_cell.angle_gamma   90.00
#
_symmetry.space_group_name_H-M   'P 1'
#
loop_
_entity.id
_entity.type
_entity.pdbx_description
1 polymer ?
#
loop_
_entity_poly.entity_id
_entity_poly.type
_entity_poly.pdbx_seq_one_letter_code
_entity_poly.pdbx_strand_id
1 'polypeptide(L)'
;MSDETQNSTDSISSVIGKVFFYLVPVSLIVMLGIVGVAFLGGSGPEKPEEEKETAAAPAPAAPAVAEAKEEAPATEGAAAETAAAAPAPAAEEASAAAAVDPEVMKLGQTSYATCAACHGPDGKGLKAGPALMAPSLVGSEVLLGDPDLSLLVVLKGIAKENMDFMGVMAPLGAALDDQKLAAVLTYTRNSWGNSAPAVTVEQAAAAREKFADVNAPAGVKRGELEKIVSEHK
;
A
#
# COMPACT_ATOMS: atom_id res chain seq x y z
N MET A 1 -47.03 -72.44 19.01
CA MET A 1 -45.85 -72.07 19.81
C MET A 1 -44.80 -71.54 18.86
N SER A 2 -44.12 -70.48 19.29
CA SER A 2 -43.07 -69.71 18.60
C SER A 2 -43.53 -68.50 17.78
N ASP A 3 -43.91 -67.44 18.50
CA ASP A 3 -43.71 -66.05 18.10
C ASP A 3 -42.91 -65.40 19.23
N GLU A 4 -41.72 -64.86 18.94
CA GLU A 4 -41.02 -63.79 19.67
C GLU A 4 -39.57 -63.74 19.21
N THR A 5 -39.18 -62.69 18.47
CA THR A 5 -37.82 -62.09 18.49
C THR A 5 -37.75 -60.86 17.56
N GLN A 6 -38.57 -59.83 17.79
CA GLN A 6 -38.37 -58.50 17.21
C GLN A 6 -38.92 -57.40 18.13
N ASN A 7 -38.24 -57.08 19.24
CA ASN A 7 -38.57 -55.89 20.05
C ASN A 7 -37.43 -55.45 20.99
N SER A 8 -36.24 -55.12 20.47
CA SER A 8 -35.20 -54.53 21.33
C SER A 8 -34.26 -53.53 20.67
N THR A 9 -34.21 -53.44 19.34
CA THR A 9 -33.28 -52.53 18.64
C THR A 9 -33.82 -51.12 18.41
N ASP A 10 -35.13 -50.87 18.52
CA ASP A 10 -35.70 -49.55 18.21
C ASP A 10 -35.67 -48.55 19.39
N SER A 11 -35.59 -49.03 20.64
CA SER A 11 -35.62 -48.15 21.82
C SER A 11 -34.29 -47.45 22.12
N ILE A 12 -33.15 -48.04 21.74
CA ILE A 12 -31.83 -47.51 22.11
C ILE A 12 -31.42 -46.35 21.18
N SER A 13 -31.74 -46.45 19.89
CA SER A 13 -31.44 -45.40 18.89
C SER A 13 -32.29 -44.14 19.07
N SER A 14 -33.53 -44.26 19.56
CA SER A 14 -34.45 -43.13 19.80
C SER A 14 -34.07 -42.29 21.03
N VAL A 15 -33.50 -42.93 22.06
CA VAL A 15 -33.08 -42.26 23.30
C VAL A 15 -31.75 -41.51 23.11
N ILE A 16 -30.79 -42.09 22.38
CA ILE A 16 -29.48 -41.46 22.11
C ILE A 16 -29.63 -40.23 21.20
N GLY A 17 -30.53 -40.29 20.20
CA GLY A 17 -30.80 -39.15 19.31
C GLY A 17 -31.45 -37.94 20.01
N LYS A 18 -32.31 -38.16 21.00
CA LYS A 18 -32.99 -37.09 21.74
C LYS A 18 -32.09 -36.36 22.74
N VAL A 19 -31.13 -37.05 23.35
CA VAL A 19 -30.17 -36.44 24.29
C VAL A 19 -29.15 -35.56 23.57
N PHE A 20 -28.71 -35.96 22.37
CA PHE A 20 -27.75 -35.18 21.57
C PHE A 20 -28.39 -33.91 20.97
N PHE A 21 -29.67 -33.96 20.60
CA PHE A 21 -30.38 -32.82 19.99
C PHE A 21 -30.79 -31.73 20.99
N TYR A 22 -30.91 -32.06 22.29
CA TYR A 22 -31.32 -31.10 23.33
C TYR A 22 -30.16 -30.49 24.14
N LEU A 23 -29.03 -31.18 24.29
CA LEU A 23 -27.90 -30.66 25.09
C LEU A 23 -26.99 -29.67 24.33
N VAL A 24 -26.86 -29.82 23.02
CA VAL A 24 -26.03 -28.93 22.19
C VAL A 24 -26.61 -27.50 22.05
N PRO A 25 -27.92 -27.28 21.81
CA PRO A 25 -28.45 -25.92 21.66
C PRO A 25 -28.58 -25.14 22.99
N VAL A 26 -28.76 -25.81 24.14
CA VAL A 26 -28.86 -25.14 25.45
C VAL A 26 -27.51 -24.53 25.88
N SER A 27 -26.39 -25.17 25.52
CA SER A 27 -25.05 -24.62 25.79
C SER A 27 -24.72 -23.42 24.88
N LEU A 28 -25.26 -23.38 23.66
CA LEU A 28 -25.08 -22.25 22.74
C LEU A 28 -25.91 -21.01 23.14
N ILE A 29 -27.08 -21.20 23.75
CA ILE A 29 -27.96 -20.12 24.23
C ILE A 29 -27.40 -19.44 25.50
N VAL A 30 -26.72 -20.19 26.38
CA VAL A 30 -26.05 -19.60 27.57
C VAL A 30 -24.82 -18.77 27.19
N MET A 31 -24.10 -19.12 26.12
CA MET A 31 -22.96 -18.35 25.62
C MET A 31 -23.34 -17.10 24.80
N LEU A 32 -24.55 -17.04 24.24
CA LEU A 32 -25.06 -15.85 23.54
C LEU A 32 -25.87 -14.89 24.44
N GLY A 33 -26.18 -15.27 25.69
CA GLY A 33 -26.94 -14.45 26.65
C GLY A 33 -26.14 -13.47 27.52
N ILE A 34 -24.80 -13.47 27.46
CA ILE A 34 -23.94 -12.61 28.31
C ILE A 34 -23.60 -11.25 27.66
N VAL A 35 -23.96 -11.01 26.40
CA VAL A 35 -23.68 -9.74 25.69
C VAL A 35 -24.87 -8.75 25.73
N GLY A 36 -25.90 -9.01 26.55
CA GLY A 36 -27.22 -8.37 26.41
C GLY A 36 -27.74 -7.50 27.56
N VAL A 37 -26.93 -7.09 28.55
CA VAL A 37 -27.42 -6.24 29.67
C VAL A 37 -26.37 -5.22 30.12
N ALA A 38 -26.16 -4.15 29.33
CA ALA A 38 -25.48 -2.93 29.82
C ALA A 38 -25.80 -1.67 28.98
N PHE A 39 -26.98 -1.60 28.35
CA PHE A 39 -27.40 -0.37 27.66
C PHE A 39 -28.91 -0.20 27.78
N LEU A 40 -29.34 0.60 28.77
CA LEU A 40 -30.58 1.41 28.77
C LEU A 40 -30.68 2.18 30.10
N GLY A 41 -30.44 3.48 30.03
CA GLY A 41 -30.66 4.41 31.14
C GLY A 41 -30.29 5.83 30.70
N GLY A 42 -31.17 6.45 29.92
CA GLY A 42 -30.97 7.81 29.39
C GLY A 42 -31.43 8.93 30.32
N SER A 43 -31.24 10.15 29.79
CA SER A 43 -31.92 11.44 30.08
C SER A 43 -31.14 12.46 30.90
N GLY A 44 -30.77 13.57 30.26
CA GLY A 44 -30.43 14.84 30.94
C GLY A 44 -29.41 15.70 30.17
N PRO A 45 -29.73 16.94 29.74
CA PRO A 45 -28.85 17.79 28.95
C PRO A 45 -28.16 18.87 29.81
N GLU A 46 -26.83 18.92 29.83
CA GLU A 46 -26.11 20.11 30.31
C GLU A 46 -24.91 20.44 29.41
N LYS A 47 -24.80 21.73 29.12
CA LYS A 47 -23.78 22.43 28.34
C LYS A 47 -23.00 23.33 29.33
N PRO A 48 -22.00 24.07 28.85
CA PRO A 48 -20.57 23.87 29.02
C PRO A 48 -19.98 24.61 30.24
N GLU A 49 -18.94 24.09 30.88
CA GLU A 49 -18.10 24.89 31.78
C GLU A 49 -16.60 24.67 31.55
N GLU A 50 -15.91 25.79 31.67
CA GLU A 50 -14.52 26.15 31.43
C GLU A 50 -13.84 26.32 32.80
N GLU A 51 -12.69 25.67 33.07
CA GLU A 51 -11.65 26.14 34.00
C GLU A 51 -10.39 25.24 33.85
N LYS A 52 -9.32 25.69 33.18
CA LYS A 52 -8.17 26.48 33.66
C LYS A 52 -7.22 25.76 34.64
N GLU A 53 -6.07 25.38 34.08
CA GLU A 53 -4.69 25.62 34.58
C GLU A 53 -4.33 25.30 36.04
N THR A 54 -3.38 24.38 36.23
CA THR A 54 -2.20 24.71 37.05
C THR A 54 -0.95 23.97 36.56
N ALA A 55 0.05 24.75 36.19
CA ALA A 55 1.40 24.34 35.84
C ALA A 55 2.26 24.05 37.09
N ALA A 56 3.35 23.27 36.92
CA ALA A 56 4.66 23.59 37.48
C ALA A 56 5.76 22.68 36.91
N ALA A 57 6.68 23.28 36.17
CA ALA A 57 8.01 22.77 35.79
C ALA A 57 9.01 22.98 36.99
N PRO A 58 10.37 22.80 36.93
CA PRO A 58 11.26 23.14 35.80
C PRO A 58 12.51 22.26 35.57
N ALA A 59 13.18 22.49 34.42
CA ALA A 59 14.59 22.18 34.16
C ALA A 59 15.53 23.20 34.86
N PRO A 60 16.87 23.05 34.89
CA PRO A 60 17.76 23.51 33.79
C PRO A 60 19.04 22.63 33.66
N ALA A 61 20.08 22.83 32.85
CA ALA A 61 20.67 23.98 32.15
C ALA A 61 21.67 23.51 31.06
N ALA A 62 21.88 24.34 30.04
CA ALA A 62 23.09 24.37 29.21
C ALA A 62 24.14 25.34 29.81
N PRO A 63 25.32 25.50 29.18
CA PRO A 63 25.76 26.88 28.94
C PRO A 63 26.23 27.15 27.50
N ALA A 64 26.03 28.41 27.13
CA ALA A 64 26.38 29.06 25.87
C ALA A 64 27.76 29.73 25.91
N VAL A 65 28.28 30.08 24.73
CA VAL A 65 29.09 31.29 24.49
C VAL A 65 28.65 31.95 23.18
N ALA A 66 28.49 33.27 23.27
CA ALA A 66 28.09 34.28 22.27
C ALA A 66 29.30 34.69 21.38
N GLU A 67 29.26 35.55 20.35
CA GLU A 67 28.36 36.64 19.93
C GLU A 67 28.76 37.20 18.53
N ALA A 68 27.78 37.71 17.75
CA ALA A 68 27.75 38.90 16.86
C ALA A 68 28.83 39.15 15.76
N LYS A 69 28.62 39.88 14.63
CA LYS A 69 27.55 40.59 13.87
C LYS A 69 28.27 41.14 12.61
N GLU A 70 27.71 41.24 11.41
CA GLU A 70 27.14 42.47 10.83
C GLU A 70 26.96 42.35 9.30
N GLU A 71 26.12 43.24 8.76
CA GLU A 71 25.35 43.28 7.52
C GLU A 71 26.09 43.58 6.19
N ALA A 72 25.33 43.37 5.10
CA ALA A 72 25.60 43.69 3.69
C ALA A 72 25.82 45.19 3.40
N PRO A 73 26.11 45.59 2.13
CA PRO A 73 25.00 46.00 1.26
C PRO A 73 25.17 45.76 -0.26
N ALA A 74 24.07 46.04 -0.95
CA ALA A 74 23.76 45.91 -2.38
C ALA A 74 24.45 46.92 -3.32
N THR A 75 24.39 46.66 -4.63
CA THR A 75 24.03 47.68 -5.64
C THR A 75 23.23 47.05 -6.79
N GLU A 76 22.32 47.88 -7.31
CA GLU A 76 21.28 47.68 -8.32
C GLU A 76 21.72 48.35 -9.64
N GLY A 77 21.21 47.90 -10.80
CA GLY A 77 21.51 48.58 -12.07
C GLY A 77 21.02 47.92 -13.38
N ALA A 78 19.70 47.95 -13.58
CA ALA A 78 18.97 48.23 -14.84
C ALA A 78 19.25 47.46 -16.17
N ALA A 79 18.22 46.68 -16.55
CA ALA A 79 17.43 46.70 -17.79
C ALA A 79 18.09 46.71 -19.19
N ALA A 80 17.78 45.69 -20.00
CA ALA A 80 17.02 45.85 -21.25
C ALA A 80 16.52 44.51 -21.81
N GLU A 81 15.22 44.48 -22.04
CA GLU A 81 14.38 43.49 -22.69
C GLU A 81 14.72 43.33 -24.18
N THR A 82 14.93 42.10 -24.65
CA THR A 82 14.59 41.71 -26.03
C THR A 82 14.00 40.31 -26.02
N ALA A 83 12.70 40.24 -26.27
CA ALA A 83 11.99 39.01 -26.57
C ALA A 83 12.43 38.51 -27.96
N ALA A 84 12.97 37.30 -28.01
CA ALA A 84 13.12 36.54 -29.25
C ALA A 84 12.95 35.04 -28.96
N ALA A 85 11.76 34.55 -29.31
CA ALA A 85 11.40 33.18 -29.66
C ALA A 85 12.11 32.03 -28.92
N ALA A 86 11.41 31.46 -27.93
CA ALA A 86 11.73 30.15 -27.39
C ALA A 86 11.54 29.06 -28.48
N PRO A 87 12.57 28.26 -28.81
CA PRO A 87 12.33 26.96 -29.42
C PRO A 87 11.77 26.03 -28.35
N ALA A 88 10.70 25.30 -28.67
CA ALA A 88 10.15 24.24 -27.84
C ALA A 88 11.27 23.24 -27.46
N PRO A 89 11.37 22.79 -26.19
CA PRO A 89 12.31 21.73 -25.88
C PRO A 89 11.84 20.46 -26.58
N ALA A 90 12.64 20.02 -27.55
CA ALA A 90 12.60 18.66 -28.03
C ALA A 90 12.69 17.72 -26.82
N ALA A 91 11.90 16.65 -26.85
CA ALA A 91 11.92 15.60 -25.84
C ALA A 91 13.38 15.18 -25.57
N GLU A 92 13.89 15.63 -24.43
CA GLU A 92 15.20 15.29 -23.93
C GLU A 92 15.12 13.82 -23.51
N GLU A 93 15.83 12.96 -24.24
CA GLU A 93 15.97 11.57 -23.86
C GLU A 93 16.45 11.53 -22.41
N ALA A 94 15.63 10.95 -21.54
CA ALA A 94 15.87 10.86 -20.11
C ALA A 94 17.22 10.17 -19.86
N SER A 95 18.24 10.99 -19.65
CA SER A 95 19.59 10.56 -19.31
C SER A 95 19.53 9.76 -18.00
N ALA A 96 19.95 8.50 -18.07
CA ALA A 96 20.20 7.71 -16.89
C ALA A 96 21.23 8.44 -16.02
N ALA A 97 20.84 8.71 -14.76
CA ALA A 97 21.66 9.29 -13.69
C ALA A 97 21.74 10.83 -13.56
N ALA A 98 20.77 11.59 -14.09
CA ALA A 98 20.47 12.88 -13.47
C ALA A 98 19.93 12.64 -12.05
N ALA A 99 20.37 13.43 -11.06
CA ALA A 99 19.85 13.34 -9.70
C ALA A 99 18.32 13.51 -9.74
N VAL A 100 17.59 12.50 -9.27
CA VAL A 100 16.13 12.54 -9.22
C VAL A 100 15.70 13.69 -8.31
N ASP A 101 14.67 14.43 -8.74
CA ASP A 101 14.09 15.51 -7.96
C ASP A 101 13.72 15.05 -6.52
N PRO A 102 14.25 15.71 -5.47
CA PRO A 102 13.94 15.38 -4.09
C PRO A 102 12.44 15.38 -3.74
N GLU A 103 11.64 16.25 -4.33
CA GLU A 103 10.20 16.29 -4.07
C GLU A 103 9.48 15.09 -4.71
N VAL A 104 9.94 14.63 -5.88
CA VAL A 104 9.46 13.38 -6.49
C VAL A 104 9.82 12.18 -5.60
N MET A 105 11.04 12.14 -5.06
CA MET A 105 11.45 11.08 -4.12
C MET A 105 10.60 11.07 -2.85
N LYS A 106 10.29 12.25 -2.29
CA LYS A 106 9.45 12.39 -1.09
C LYS A 106 8.00 11.99 -1.34
N LEU A 107 7.42 12.39 -2.47
CA LEU A 107 6.09 11.94 -2.88
C LEU A 107 6.06 10.43 -3.11
N GLY A 108 7.10 9.89 -3.75
CA GLY A 108 7.25 8.47 -4.02
C GLY A 108 7.37 7.65 -2.74
N GLN A 109 8.15 8.11 -1.77
CA GLN A 109 8.26 7.49 -0.44
C GLN A 109 6.91 7.48 0.30
N THR A 110 6.17 8.60 0.25
CA THR A 110 4.84 8.69 0.86
C THR A 110 3.87 7.71 0.20
N SER A 111 3.89 7.65 -1.13
CA SER A 111 3.05 6.73 -1.93
C SER A 111 3.44 5.26 -1.71
N TYR A 112 4.72 4.99 -1.43
CA TYR A 112 5.23 3.65 -1.13
C TYR A 112 4.61 3.03 0.14
N ALA A 113 4.01 3.83 1.03
CA ALA A 113 3.36 3.30 2.23
C ALA A 113 2.31 2.20 1.93
N THR A 114 1.59 2.32 0.81
CA THR A 114 0.66 1.27 0.34
C THR A 114 1.40 0.01 -0.11
N CYS A 115 2.53 0.15 -0.81
CA CYS A 115 3.34 -0.95 -1.31
C CYS A 115 4.09 -1.68 -0.18
N ALA A 116 4.52 -0.94 0.85
CA ALA A 116 5.26 -1.44 2.00
C ALA A 116 4.47 -2.46 2.82
N ALA A 117 3.13 -2.44 2.75
CA ALA A 117 2.27 -3.43 3.40
C ALA A 117 2.53 -4.87 2.93
N CYS A 118 3.10 -5.05 1.74
CA CYS A 118 3.46 -6.36 1.20
C CYS A 118 4.96 -6.49 0.88
N HIS A 119 5.55 -5.45 0.27
CA HIS A 119 6.97 -5.43 -0.11
C HIS A 119 7.92 -5.04 1.04
N GLY A 120 7.38 -4.66 2.20
CA GLY A 120 8.13 -4.26 3.38
C GLY A 120 8.68 -2.83 3.30
N PRO A 121 9.02 -2.21 4.44
CA PRO A 121 9.53 -0.84 4.46
C PRO A 121 10.89 -0.70 3.76
N ASP A 122 11.68 -1.77 3.67
CA ASP A 122 12.99 -1.81 3.02
C ASP A 122 12.97 -2.47 1.63
N GLY A 123 11.78 -2.76 1.09
CA GLY A 123 11.62 -3.34 -0.25
C GLY A 123 12.12 -4.78 -0.38
N LYS A 124 12.48 -5.46 0.71
CA LYS A 124 13.00 -6.84 0.68
C LYS A 124 11.92 -7.92 0.68
N GLY A 125 10.66 -7.52 0.74
CA GLY A 125 9.52 -8.41 0.98
C GLY A 125 9.27 -8.62 2.46
N LEU A 126 8.03 -8.95 2.82
CA LEU A 126 7.66 -9.31 4.19
C LEU A 126 7.54 -10.83 4.34
N LYS A 127 8.10 -11.40 5.41
CA LYS A 127 7.93 -12.83 5.70
C LYS A 127 6.49 -13.15 6.06
N ALA A 128 5.99 -14.26 5.49
CA ALA A 128 4.67 -14.82 5.72
C ALA A 128 4.80 -16.34 5.88
N GLY A 129 5.20 -16.78 7.08
CA GLY A 129 5.54 -18.18 7.33
C GLY A 129 6.78 -18.60 6.53
N PRO A 130 6.73 -19.71 5.75
CA PRO A 130 7.85 -20.14 4.92
C PRO A 130 8.00 -19.35 3.61
N ALA A 131 7.03 -18.51 3.27
CA ALA A 131 6.96 -17.72 2.05
C ALA A 131 7.15 -16.21 2.34
N LEU A 132 7.21 -15.39 1.30
CA LEU A 132 7.11 -13.94 1.40
C LEU A 132 5.68 -13.48 1.04
N MET A 133 5.21 -12.34 1.57
CA MET A 133 3.97 -11.72 1.10
C MET A 133 4.11 -11.24 -0.34
N ALA A 134 5.22 -10.59 -0.65
CA ALA A 134 5.55 -10.10 -1.98
C ALA A 134 7.08 -10.22 -2.23
N PRO A 135 7.51 -10.30 -3.51
CA PRO A 135 8.93 -10.38 -3.85
C PRO A 135 9.70 -9.13 -3.43
N SER A 136 11.03 -9.27 -3.36
CA SER A 136 11.90 -8.12 -3.19
C SER A 136 11.86 -7.22 -4.43
N LEU A 137 11.85 -5.91 -4.18
CA LEU A 137 12.01 -4.84 -5.16
C LEU A 137 13.49 -4.48 -5.36
N VAL A 138 14.38 -4.91 -4.46
CA VAL A 138 15.82 -4.67 -4.56
C VAL A 138 16.40 -5.52 -5.68
N GLY A 139 17.02 -4.89 -6.68
CA GLY A 139 17.58 -5.59 -7.84
C GLY A 139 16.55 -6.28 -8.74
N SER A 140 15.26 -5.95 -8.61
CA SER A 140 14.20 -6.58 -9.42
C SER A 140 14.30 -6.18 -10.88
N GLU A 141 14.42 -7.16 -11.78
CA GLU A 141 14.50 -6.92 -13.23
C GLU A 141 13.22 -6.28 -13.79
N VAL A 142 12.04 -6.65 -13.25
CA VAL A 142 10.75 -6.03 -13.62
C VAL A 142 10.74 -4.55 -13.27
N LEU A 143 11.30 -4.24 -12.10
CA LEU A 143 11.30 -2.88 -11.59
C LEU A 143 12.34 -2.02 -12.29
N LEU A 144 13.54 -2.55 -12.57
CA LEU A 144 14.68 -1.78 -13.05
C LEU A 144 14.83 -1.77 -14.58
N GLY A 145 14.19 -2.71 -15.27
CA GLY A 145 14.15 -2.77 -16.74
C GLY A 145 13.27 -1.68 -17.37
N ASP A 146 12.59 -2.07 -18.46
CA ASP A 146 11.64 -1.21 -19.16
C ASP A 146 10.56 -0.68 -18.18
N PRO A 147 10.37 0.64 -18.03
CA PRO A 147 9.38 1.19 -17.11
C PRO A 147 7.97 0.66 -17.37
N ASP A 148 7.63 0.31 -18.61
CA ASP A 148 6.32 -0.25 -18.98
C ASP A 148 6.03 -1.57 -18.24
N LEU A 149 7.05 -2.37 -17.91
CA LEU A 149 6.87 -3.62 -17.15
C LEU A 149 6.32 -3.33 -15.75
N SER A 150 6.98 -2.41 -15.03
CA SER A 150 6.57 -2.01 -13.69
C SER A 150 5.24 -1.25 -13.69
N LEU A 151 4.98 -0.42 -14.71
CA LEU A 151 3.73 0.30 -14.90
C LEU A 151 2.58 -0.68 -15.14
N LEU A 152 2.75 -1.66 -16.03
CA LEU A 152 1.76 -2.71 -16.29
C LEU A 152 1.42 -3.48 -15.01
N VAL A 153 2.43 -3.89 -14.24
CA VAL A 153 2.25 -4.61 -12.98
C VAL A 153 1.46 -3.80 -11.96
N VAL A 154 1.78 -2.51 -11.78
CA VAL A 154 1.03 -1.68 -10.82
C VAL A 154 -0.40 -1.41 -11.30
N LEU A 155 -0.59 -1.16 -12.60
CA LEU A 155 -1.90 -0.84 -13.17
C LEU A 155 -2.84 -2.04 -13.19
N LYS A 156 -2.33 -3.23 -13.51
CA LYS A 156 -3.12 -4.44 -13.81
C LYS A 156 -2.95 -5.57 -12.79
N GLY A 157 -2.00 -5.43 -11.86
CA GLY A 157 -1.65 -6.48 -10.93
C GLY A 157 -0.81 -7.58 -11.56
N ILE A 158 -0.20 -8.42 -10.73
CA ILE A 158 0.56 -9.58 -11.17
C ILE A 158 0.06 -10.82 -10.43
N ALA A 159 -0.18 -11.88 -11.21
CA ALA A 159 -0.58 -13.18 -10.69
C ALA A 159 0.55 -13.81 -9.87
N LYS A 160 0.18 -14.67 -8.94
CA LYS A 160 1.13 -15.49 -8.19
C LYS A 160 1.82 -16.47 -9.14
N GLU A 161 3.16 -16.46 -9.15
CA GLU A 161 3.94 -17.37 -9.99
C GLU A 161 4.04 -18.78 -9.40
N ASN A 162 4.40 -18.85 -8.11
CA ASN A 162 4.70 -20.08 -7.41
C ASN A 162 4.39 -19.93 -5.92
N MET A 163 4.67 -20.94 -5.09
CA MET A 163 4.35 -20.92 -3.66
C MET A 163 5.33 -20.10 -2.80
N ASP A 164 6.37 -19.50 -3.39
CA ASP A 164 7.33 -18.64 -2.67
C ASP A 164 6.68 -17.33 -2.23
N PHE A 165 5.56 -16.94 -2.87
CA PHE A 165 4.81 -15.73 -2.57
C PHE A 165 3.37 -16.06 -2.14
N MET A 166 2.91 -15.45 -1.06
CA MET A 166 1.55 -15.64 -0.54
C MET A 166 0.54 -14.76 -1.27
N GLY A 167 0.92 -13.51 -1.59
CA GLY A 167 0.03 -12.54 -2.20
C GLY A 167 -0.01 -12.62 -3.73
N VAL A 168 -1.19 -12.37 -4.28
CA VAL A 168 -1.35 -11.81 -5.64
C VAL A 168 -1.26 -10.30 -5.50
N MET A 169 -0.53 -9.61 -6.38
CA MET A 169 -0.56 -8.14 -6.38
C MET A 169 -1.83 -7.70 -7.10
N ALA A 170 -2.76 -7.12 -6.35
CA ALA A 170 -3.98 -6.55 -6.94
C ALA A 170 -3.64 -5.36 -7.86
N PRO A 171 -4.50 -5.06 -8.86
CA PRO A 171 -4.37 -3.83 -9.64
C PRO A 171 -4.55 -2.61 -8.73
N LEU A 172 -3.57 -1.71 -8.75
CA LEU A 172 -3.57 -0.47 -7.96
C LEU A 172 -3.83 0.78 -8.81
N GLY A 173 -4.06 0.62 -10.12
CA GLY A 173 -4.26 1.74 -11.04
C GLY A 173 -5.38 2.68 -10.62
N ALA A 174 -6.49 2.19 -10.06
CA ALA A 174 -7.59 3.05 -9.61
C ALA A 174 -7.28 3.84 -8.32
N ALA A 175 -6.29 3.39 -7.53
CA ALA A 175 -5.96 3.99 -6.23
C ALA A 175 -4.84 5.03 -6.31
N LEU A 176 -4.04 5.00 -7.38
CA LEU A 176 -2.95 5.94 -7.63
C LEU A 176 -3.32 6.83 -8.81
N ASP A 177 -3.09 8.14 -8.70
CA ASP A 177 -3.06 9.03 -9.87
C ASP A 177 -1.70 8.92 -10.59
N ASP A 178 -1.55 9.57 -11.73
CA ASP A 178 -0.31 9.50 -12.54
C ASP A 178 0.91 10.05 -11.80
N GLN A 179 0.72 11.10 -11.01
CA GLN A 179 1.80 11.71 -10.22
C GLN A 179 2.32 10.73 -9.16
N LYS A 180 1.42 10.12 -8.38
CA LYS A 180 1.80 9.12 -7.37
C LYS A 180 2.38 7.86 -7.98
N LEU A 181 1.84 7.42 -9.12
CA LEU A 181 2.35 6.24 -9.85
C LEU A 181 3.77 6.47 -10.35
N ALA A 182 4.01 7.58 -11.03
CA ALA A 182 5.34 7.98 -11.50
C ALA A 182 6.32 8.14 -10.32
N ALA A 183 5.90 8.81 -9.25
CA ALA A 183 6.74 9.05 -8.09
C ALA A 183 7.08 7.77 -7.33
N VAL A 184 6.14 6.84 -7.10
CA VAL A 184 6.42 5.60 -6.37
C VAL A 184 7.35 4.67 -7.15
N LEU A 185 7.18 4.59 -8.48
CA LEU A 185 8.08 3.82 -9.33
C LEU A 185 9.47 4.46 -9.39
N THR A 186 9.55 5.79 -9.47
CA THR A 186 10.81 6.52 -9.40
C THR A 186 11.53 6.28 -8.08
N TYR A 187 10.82 6.38 -6.95
CA TYR A 187 11.36 6.14 -5.61
C TYR A 187 11.90 4.71 -5.47
N THR A 188 11.11 3.70 -5.86
CA THR A 188 11.53 2.30 -5.73
C THR A 188 12.68 1.94 -6.68
N ARG A 189 12.74 2.54 -7.87
CA ARG A 189 13.86 2.42 -8.83
C ARG A 189 15.16 3.09 -8.37
N ASN A 190 15.09 3.96 -7.36
CA ASN A 190 16.23 4.73 -6.84
C ASN A 190 16.43 4.56 -5.32
N SER A 191 15.88 3.49 -4.75
CA SER A 191 15.99 3.16 -3.32
C SER A 191 16.76 1.87 -3.10
N TRP A 192 17.31 1.70 -1.88
CA TRP A 192 17.95 0.45 -1.44
C TRP A 192 19.13 -0.03 -2.33
N GLY A 193 19.81 0.92 -2.99
CA GLY A 193 20.90 0.63 -3.92
C GLY A 193 20.45 0.38 -5.36
N ASN A 194 19.15 0.44 -5.64
CA ASN A 194 18.64 0.49 -7.00
C ASN A 194 19.04 1.82 -7.67
N SER A 195 19.31 1.76 -8.97
CA SER A 195 19.53 2.94 -9.80
C SER A 195 19.00 2.67 -11.20
N ALA A 196 17.96 3.38 -11.59
CA ALA A 196 17.39 3.33 -12.92
C ALA A 196 16.73 4.69 -13.26
N PRO A 197 16.54 5.01 -14.55
CA PRO A 197 15.88 6.25 -14.95
C PRO A 197 14.54 6.45 -14.24
N ALA A 198 14.24 7.70 -13.88
CA ALA A 198 12.96 8.07 -13.29
C ALA A 198 11.80 7.74 -14.24
N VAL A 199 10.65 7.42 -13.66
CA VAL A 199 9.39 7.30 -14.40
C VAL A 199 8.70 8.65 -14.35
N THR A 200 8.40 9.20 -15.52
CA THR A 200 7.73 10.49 -15.68
C THR A 200 6.21 10.37 -15.53
N VAL A 201 5.54 11.50 -15.27
CA VAL A 201 4.08 11.54 -15.17
C VAL A 201 3.45 11.22 -16.53
N GLU A 202 4.08 11.66 -17.61
CA GLU A 202 3.69 11.41 -18.99
C GLU A 202 3.77 9.92 -19.34
N GLN A 203 4.83 9.22 -18.90
CA GLN A 203 4.94 7.76 -19.04
C GLN A 203 3.85 7.04 -18.25
N ALA A 204 3.52 7.50 -17.04
CA ALA A 204 2.46 6.91 -16.23
C ALA A 204 1.07 7.08 -16.89
N ALA A 205 0.77 8.28 -17.39
CA ALA A 205 -0.46 8.57 -18.11
C ALA A 205 -0.56 7.75 -19.40
N ALA A 206 0.50 7.74 -20.22
CA ALA A 206 0.56 6.97 -21.44
C ALA A 206 0.39 5.46 -21.19
N ALA A 207 0.96 4.93 -20.11
CA ALA A 207 0.79 3.52 -19.75
C ALA A 207 -0.67 3.16 -19.41
N ARG A 208 -1.45 4.08 -18.84
CA ARG A 208 -2.88 3.83 -18.59
C ARG A 208 -3.68 3.65 -19.87
N GLU A 209 -3.43 4.51 -20.84
CA GLU A 209 -4.06 4.44 -22.15
C GLU A 209 -3.58 3.17 -22.88
N LYS A 210 -2.25 2.99 -22.93
CA LYS A 210 -1.58 1.85 -23.54
C LYS A 210 -2.12 0.51 -23.07
N PHE A 211 -2.32 0.35 -21.76
CA PHE A 211 -2.77 -0.91 -21.17
C PHE A 211 -4.27 -0.92 -20.85
N ALA A 212 -5.08 0.05 -21.31
CA ALA A 212 -6.49 0.15 -20.95
C ALA A 212 -7.24 -1.18 -21.18
N ASP A 213 -7.01 -1.81 -22.33
CA ASP A 213 -7.69 -3.03 -22.77
C ASP A 213 -7.07 -4.34 -22.22
N VAL A 214 -5.96 -4.26 -21.50
CA VAL A 214 -5.39 -5.43 -20.82
C VAL A 214 -6.34 -5.87 -19.71
N ASN A 215 -7.03 -6.98 -19.95
CA ASN A 215 -7.94 -7.61 -19.01
C ASN A 215 -7.27 -8.83 -18.35
N ALA A 216 -6.86 -8.66 -17.10
CA ALA A 216 -6.20 -9.69 -16.31
C ALA A 216 -6.85 -9.78 -14.91
N PRO A 217 -8.06 -10.39 -14.78
CA PRO A 217 -8.80 -10.41 -13.52
C PRO A 217 -8.10 -11.19 -12.41
N ALA A 218 -7.16 -12.07 -12.77
CA ALA A 218 -6.30 -12.79 -11.84
C ALA A 218 -4.87 -12.19 -11.73
N GLY A 219 -4.65 -11.01 -12.29
CA GLY A 219 -3.33 -10.41 -12.49
C GLY A 219 -2.62 -10.94 -13.74
N VAL A 220 -1.66 -10.17 -14.25
CA VAL A 220 -0.84 -10.57 -15.39
C VAL A 220 0.12 -11.70 -14.98
N LYS A 221 0.32 -12.73 -15.80
CA LYS A 221 1.33 -13.75 -15.49
C LYS A 221 2.71 -13.19 -15.77
N ARG A 222 3.69 -13.49 -14.91
CA ARG A 222 5.07 -13.02 -15.07
C ARG A 222 5.65 -13.31 -16.46
N GLY A 223 5.53 -14.54 -16.95
CA GLY A 223 6.05 -14.94 -18.27
C GLY A 223 5.31 -14.34 -19.48
N GLU A 224 4.25 -13.56 -19.26
CA GLU A 224 3.50 -12.85 -20.30
C GLU A 224 3.81 -11.34 -20.32
N LEU A 225 4.53 -10.81 -19.31
CA LEU A 225 4.77 -9.37 -19.15
C LEU A 225 5.47 -8.75 -20.35
N GLU A 226 6.60 -9.32 -20.76
CA GLU A 226 7.42 -8.79 -21.85
C GLU A 226 6.65 -8.84 -23.17
N LYS A 227 5.88 -9.91 -23.38
CA LYS A 227 5.01 -10.05 -24.56
C LYS A 227 3.94 -8.96 -24.56
N ILE A 228 3.20 -8.79 -23.47
CA ILE A 228 2.14 -7.77 -23.38
C ILE A 228 2.72 -6.38 -23.60
N VAL A 229 3.83 -6.04 -22.95
CA VAL A 229 4.50 -4.75 -23.16
C VAL A 229 4.88 -4.58 -24.64
N SER A 230 5.46 -5.60 -25.28
CA SER A 230 5.84 -5.52 -26.69
C SER A 230 4.67 -5.35 -27.66
N GLU A 231 3.51 -5.94 -27.36
CA GLU A 231 2.30 -5.84 -28.19
C GLU A 231 1.61 -4.48 -28.08
N HIS A 232 1.96 -3.67 -27.07
CA HIS A 232 1.38 -2.34 -26.82
C HIS A 232 2.42 -1.20 -26.91
N LYS A 233 3.57 -1.42 -27.58
CA LYS A 233 4.55 -0.35 -27.84
C LYS A 233 4.11 0.59 -28.95
#